data_AF-A0A4Q7MMW5-F1
#
_entry.id   AF-A0A4Q7MMW5-F1
#
_cell.length_a   1.000
_cell.length_b   1.000
_cell.length_c   1.000
_cell.angle_alpha   90.00
_cell.angle_beta   90.00
_cell.angle_gamma   90.00
#
_symmetry.space_group_name_H-M   'P 1'
#
loop_
_entity.id
_entity.type
_entity.pdbx_description
1 polymer ?
#
loop_
_entity_poly.entity_id
_entity_poly.type
_entity_poly.pdbx_seq_one_letter_code
_entity_poly.pdbx_strand_id
1 'polypeptide(L)'
;MMRSHFVKRKRGSIVWIIGIAVVLGLGACSDKNKVPSGVLDRESMQAVMWDMILADRYAITYFPSDTSKRKDIKTETLKLYDQVFQIHDISQEEFLKSYRFYLSRPDISKSMFDSIYTRANRKRDEELQERQREQQKKDSLQNLKMKDTVYAKSYRDSIANKRKADSVANKLRADSIAKKIKPANPKMKLDSADLKRRKDSVLNRLRNRARDQRLKPVP
;
A
#
# COMPACT_ATOMS: atom_id res chain seq x y z
N MET A 1 -13.79 -89.54 24.87
CA MET A 1 -13.71 -89.24 23.43
C MET A 1 -15.11 -88.82 22.99
N MET A 2 -15.40 -87.52 22.82
CA MET A 2 -16.69 -87.11 22.22
C MET A 2 -16.55 -85.77 21.52
N ARG A 3 -17.03 -85.78 20.27
CA ARG A 3 -16.82 -84.83 19.17
C ARG A 3 -17.97 -83.83 19.11
N SER A 4 -17.63 -82.56 18.94
CA SER A 4 -18.24 -81.53 18.07
C SER A 4 -19.75 -81.53 17.78
N HIS A 5 -20.41 -80.37 17.98
CA HIS A 5 -21.39 -79.77 17.05
C HIS A 5 -21.39 -78.23 17.26
N PHE A 6 -20.76 -77.44 16.40
CA PHE A 6 -21.23 -76.93 15.10
C PHE A 6 -22.25 -75.78 15.22
N VAL A 7 -21.71 -74.56 15.20
CA VAL A 7 -22.40 -73.27 15.07
C VAL A 7 -23.03 -73.16 13.68
N LYS A 8 -24.35 -72.96 13.60
CA LYS A 8 -25.02 -72.56 12.35
C LYS A 8 -26.02 -71.41 12.59
N ARG A 9 -25.70 -70.28 11.95
CA ARG A 9 -26.62 -69.48 11.11
C ARG A 9 -27.65 -68.56 11.81
N LYS A 10 -27.24 -67.30 12.08
CA LYS A 10 -28.13 -66.12 12.10
C LYS A 10 -27.56 -64.92 11.32
N ARG A 11 -27.01 -65.18 10.12
CA ARG A 11 -26.51 -64.12 9.21
C ARG A 11 -27.64 -63.29 8.56
N GLY A 12 -28.89 -63.78 8.56
CA GLY A 12 -30.02 -63.07 7.94
C GLY A 12 -30.59 -61.91 8.76
N SER A 13 -30.61 -62.01 10.10
CA SER A 13 -31.23 -60.99 10.96
C SER A 13 -30.40 -59.71 11.08
N ILE A 14 -29.07 -59.80 10.99
CA ILE A 14 -28.17 -58.65 11.06
C ILE A 14 -28.25 -57.79 9.80
N VAL A 15 -28.43 -58.40 8.61
CA VAL A 15 -28.57 -57.67 7.34
C VAL A 15 -29.87 -56.86 7.32
N TRP A 16 -30.96 -57.39 7.89
CA TRP A 16 -32.24 -56.68 8.02
C TRP A 16 -32.16 -55.50 9.00
N ILE A 17 -31.44 -55.65 10.12
CA ILE A 17 -31.24 -54.57 11.09
C ILE A 17 -30.38 -53.44 10.49
N ILE A 18 -29.33 -53.78 9.74
CA ILE A 18 -28.50 -52.79 9.04
C ILE A 18 -29.29 -52.10 7.92
N GLY A 19 -30.11 -52.85 7.17
CA GLY A 19 -30.98 -52.28 6.14
C GLY A 19 -32.01 -51.29 6.70
N ILE A 20 -32.64 -51.61 7.83
CA ILE A 20 -33.58 -50.72 8.54
C ILE A 20 -32.86 -49.49 9.12
N ALA A 21 -31.65 -49.65 9.66
CA ALA A 21 -30.86 -48.53 10.18
C ALA A 21 -30.41 -47.57 9.07
N VAL A 22 -30.09 -48.07 7.87
CA VAL A 22 -29.74 -47.25 6.71
C VAL A 22 -30.96 -46.52 6.16
N VAL A 23 -32.13 -47.17 6.11
CA VAL A 23 -33.40 -46.53 5.69
C VAL A 23 -33.86 -45.47 6.69
N LEU A 24 -33.66 -45.68 7.99
CA LEU A 24 -33.96 -44.69 9.04
C LEU A 24 -32.96 -43.53 9.09
N GLY A 25 -31.73 -43.72 8.59
CA GLY A 25 -30.70 -42.67 8.53
C GLY A 25 -30.96 -41.60 7.45
N LEU A 26 -31.72 -41.92 6.40
CA LEU A 26 -31.99 -40.98 5.30
C LEU A 26 -33.10 -39.95 5.61
N GLY A 27 -33.89 -40.16 6.67
CA GLY A 27 -34.94 -39.22 7.11
C GLY A 27 -34.48 -38.14 8.09
N ALA A 28 -33.21 -38.14 8.50
CA ALA A 28 -32.69 -37.24 9.54
C ALA A 28 -32.17 -35.89 9.00
N CYS A 29 -32.14 -35.68 7.68
CA CYS A 29 -32.03 -34.33 7.10
C CYS A 29 -33.39 -33.62 7.23
N SER A 30 -33.76 -33.29 8.47
CA SER A 30 -34.86 -32.38 8.74
C SER A 30 -34.48 -31.02 8.18
N ASP A 31 -35.22 -30.61 7.16
CA ASP A 31 -35.06 -29.43 6.32
C ASP A 31 -35.38 -28.14 7.09
N LYS A 32 -34.68 -27.92 8.21
CA LYS A 32 -34.91 -26.79 9.14
C LYS A 32 -34.58 -25.44 8.50
N ASN A 33 -33.92 -25.44 7.34
CA ASN A 33 -33.59 -24.27 6.54
C ASN A 33 -34.46 -24.13 5.28
N LYS A 34 -35.65 -24.76 5.21
CA LYS A 34 -36.56 -24.53 4.07
C LYS A 34 -36.98 -23.07 4.02
N VAL A 35 -36.39 -22.36 3.08
CA VAL A 35 -36.78 -21.02 2.66
C VAL A 35 -38.02 -21.16 1.77
N PRO A 36 -39.13 -20.47 2.07
CA PRO A 36 -40.35 -20.54 1.27
C PRO A 36 -40.11 -19.90 -0.10
N SER A 37 -40.89 -20.30 -1.11
CA SER A 37 -40.81 -19.74 -2.46
C SER A 37 -41.00 -18.22 -2.46
N GLY A 38 -40.10 -17.51 -3.15
CA GLY A 38 -40.08 -16.04 -3.20
C GLY A 38 -39.54 -15.39 -1.92
N VAL A 39 -38.69 -16.10 -1.18
CA VAL A 39 -37.74 -15.53 -0.23
C VAL A 39 -36.34 -15.93 -0.70
N LEU A 40 -35.40 -14.99 -0.65
CA LEU A 40 -34.01 -15.22 -1.00
C LEU A 40 -33.39 -16.29 -0.11
N ASP A 41 -32.62 -17.18 -0.71
CA ASP A 41 -31.78 -18.11 0.03
C ASP A 41 -30.75 -17.36 0.89
N ARG A 42 -30.11 -18.07 1.81
CA ARG A 42 -29.24 -17.44 2.80
C ARG A 42 -28.06 -16.80 2.11
N GLU A 43 -27.51 -17.48 1.11
CA GLU A 43 -26.34 -17.10 0.37
C GLU A 43 -26.58 -15.84 -0.47
N SER A 44 -27.69 -15.76 -1.21
CA SER A 44 -28.03 -14.54 -1.98
C SER A 44 -28.39 -13.39 -1.06
N MET A 45 -29.15 -13.64 0.01
CA MET A 45 -29.45 -12.58 1.00
C MET A 45 -28.15 -12.04 1.63
N GLN A 46 -27.19 -12.90 1.96
CA GLN A 46 -25.89 -12.50 2.48
C GLN A 46 -25.13 -11.63 1.46
N ALA A 47 -25.17 -11.97 0.18
CA ALA A 47 -24.50 -11.24 -0.89
C ALA A 47 -25.14 -9.84 -1.09
N VAL A 48 -26.46 -9.78 -1.18
CA VAL A 48 -27.23 -8.53 -1.29
C VAL A 48 -26.94 -7.63 -0.10
N MET A 49 -27.04 -8.15 1.13
CA MET A 49 -26.79 -7.36 2.34
C MET A 49 -25.35 -6.84 2.41
N TRP A 50 -24.37 -7.63 1.97
CA TRP A 50 -22.99 -7.18 1.89
C TRP A 50 -22.85 -5.95 0.96
N ASP A 51 -23.47 -5.98 -0.21
CA ASP A 51 -23.40 -4.88 -1.16
C ASP A 51 -24.22 -3.67 -0.73
N MET A 52 -25.33 -3.86 -0.03
CA MET A 52 -26.05 -2.75 0.61
C MET A 52 -25.19 -2.04 1.67
N ILE A 53 -24.46 -2.78 2.52
CA ILE A 53 -23.54 -2.20 3.50
C ILE A 53 -22.41 -1.43 2.79
N LEU A 54 -21.93 -1.93 1.66
CA LEU A 54 -20.95 -1.21 0.84
C LEU A 54 -21.53 0.07 0.23
N ALA A 55 -22.78 0.03 -0.25
CA ALA A 55 -23.49 1.20 -0.75
C ALA A 55 -23.65 2.28 0.33
N ASP A 56 -24.03 1.90 1.55
CA ASP A 56 -24.12 2.83 2.68
C ASP A 56 -22.77 3.48 2.99
N ARG A 57 -21.70 2.66 3.06
CA ARG A 57 -20.36 3.17 3.31
C ARG A 57 -19.90 4.10 2.20
N TYR A 58 -20.19 3.75 0.94
CA TYR A 58 -19.89 4.59 -0.21
C TYR A 58 -20.63 5.92 -0.11
N ALA A 59 -21.93 5.89 0.19
CA ALA A 59 -22.74 7.09 0.27
C ALA A 59 -22.20 8.07 1.34
N ILE A 60 -21.88 7.57 2.53
CA ILE A 60 -21.34 8.38 3.63
C ILE A 60 -19.94 8.91 3.31
N THR A 61 -19.12 8.14 2.60
CA THR A 61 -17.73 8.51 2.30
C THR A 61 -17.63 9.54 1.18
N TYR A 62 -18.48 9.40 0.15
CA TYR A 62 -18.36 10.17 -1.11
C TYR A 62 -19.41 11.27 -1.27
N PHE A 63 -20.53 11.23 -0.53
CA PHE A 63 -21.50 12.33 -0.48
C PHE A 63 -21.40 13.06 0.87
N PRO A 64 -20.39 13.92 1.08
CA PRO A 64 -20.32 14.73 2.28
C PRO A 64 -21.53 15.65 2.36
N SER A 65 -22.09 15.82 3.56
CA SER A 65 -23.21 16.71 3.90
C SER A 65 -22.88 18.21 3.77
N ASP A 66 -22.10 18.61 2.76
CA ASP A 66 -21.75 20.01 2.54
C ASP A 66 -23.04 20.81 2.30
N THR A 67 -23.23 21.83 3.13
CA THR A 67 -24.48 22.59 3.25
C THR A 67 -24.81 23.35 1.96
N SER A 68 -23.81 23.58 1.10
CA SER A 68 -23.92 24.40 -0.12
C SER A 68 -24.53 23.68 -1.32
N LYS A 69 -24.47 22.34 -1.38
CA LYS A 69 -25.05 21.51 -2.45
C LYS A 69 -25.60 20.22 -1.84
N ARG A 70 -26.63 20.35 -1.00
CA ARG A 70 -27.29 19.19 -0.36
C ARG A 70 -27.96 18.30 -1.40
N LYS A 71 -27.22 17.38 -2.01
CA LYS A 71 -27.79 16.12 -2.44
C LYS A 71 -28.21 15.40 -1.17
N ASP A 72 -29.48 15.06 -1.05
CA ASP A 72 -29.96 14.31 0.10
C ASP A 72 -29.29 12.94 0.07
N ILE A 73 -28.39 12.69 1.03
CA ILE A 73 -27.66 11.43 1.18
C ILE A 73 -28.64 10.25 1.15
N LYS A 74 -29.85 10.40 1.70
CA LYS A 74 -30.87 9.36 1.66
C LYS A 74 -31.28 9.03 0.24
N THR A 75 -31.54 10.04 -0.59
CA THR A 75 -31.93 9.83 -1.99
C THR A 75 -30.83 9.21 -2.83
N GLU A 76 -29.57 9.59 -2.60
CA GLU A 76 -28.43 8.96 -3.29
C GLU A 76 -28.21 7.52 -2.81
N THR A 77 -28.40 7.25 -1.53
CA THR A 77 -28.32 5.88 -0.97
C THR A 77 -29.41 4.98 -1.56
N LEU A 78 -30.64 5.48 -1.70
CA LEU A 78 -31.73 4.72 -2.33
C LEU A 78 -31.41 4.36 -3.80
N LYS A 79 -30.83 5.29 -4.58
CA LYS A 79 -30.36 4.97 -5.94
C LYS A 79 -29.29 3.89 -5.96
N LEU A 80 -28.41 3.86 -4.96
CA LEU A 80 -27.41 2.79 -4.85
C LEU A 80 -28.06 1.46 -4.50
N TYR A 81 -29.09 1.45 -3.66
CA TYR A 81 -29.84 0.22 -3.38
C TYR A 81 -30.53 -0.31 -4.64
N ASP A 82 -31.11 0.56 -5.47
CA ASP A 82 -31.69 0.15 -6.77
C ASP A 82 -30.63 -0.52 -7.66
N GLN A 83 -29.40 -0.02 -7.67
CA GLN A 83 -28.28 -0.64 -8.39
C GLN A 83 -27.90 -1.99 -7.78
N VAL A 84 -27.87 -2.11 -6.45
CA VAL A 84 -27.63 -3.39 -5.78
C VAL A 84 -28.70 -4.40 -6.17
N PHE A 85 -29.98 -4.02 -6.18
CA PHE A 85 -31.07 -4.91 -6.58
C PHE A 85 -30.92 -5.37 -8.04
N GLN A 86 -30.51 -4.48 -8.95
CA GLN A 86 -30.20 -4.84 -10.34
C GLN A 86 -29.02 -5.80 -10.46
N ILE A 87 -27.95 -5.62 -9.68
CA ILE A 87 -26.77 -6.50 -9.70
C ILE A 87 -27.11 -7.92 -9.24
N HIS A 88 -28.05 -8.05 -8.32
CA HIS A 88 -28.48 -9.33 -7.76
C HIS A 88 -29.72 -9.91 -8.44
N ASP A 89 -30.24 -9.27 -9.50
CA ASP A 89 -31.45 -9.68 -10.22
C ASP A 89 -32.69 -9.87 -9.31
N ILE A 90 -32.87 -8.97 -8.33
CA ILE A 90 -33.99 -9.01 -7.37
C ILE A 90 -34.82 -7.73 -7.40
N SER A 91 -36.06 -7.81 -6.91
CA SER A 91 -36.89 -6.63 -6.69
C SER A 91 -36.78 -6.12 -5.25
N GLN A 92 -37.13 -4.84 -5.03
CA GLN A 92 -37.19 -4.26 -3.68
C GLN A 92 -38.18 -5.02 -2.79
N GLU A 93 -39.34 -5.42 -3.34
CA GLU A 93 -40.37 -6.16 -2.62
C GLU A 93 -39.88 -7.56 -2.21
N GLU A 94 -39.16 -8.23 -3.10
CA GLU A 94 -38.54 -9.53 -2.83
C GLU A 94 -37.49 -9.42 -1.72
N PHE A 95 -36.64 -8.40 -1.76
CA PHE A 95 -35.70 -8.11 -0.69
C PHE A 95 -36.43 -7.86 0.63
N LEU A 96 -37.44 -6.99 0.66
CA LEU A 96 -38.17 -6.65 1.89
C LEU A 96 -38.89 -7.85 2.49
N LYS A 97 -39.49 -8.70 1.65
CA LYS A 97 -40.13 -9.95 2.07
C LYS A 97 -39.11 -10.90 2.69
N SER A 98 -37.94 -11.03 2.05
CA SER A 98 -36.85 -11.88 2.51
C SER A 98 -36.24 -11.37 3.81
N TYR A 99 -36.01 -10.07 3.88
CA TYR A 99 -35.49 -9.42 5.07
C TYR A 99 -36.38 -9.65 6.29
N ARG A 100 -37.71 -9.48 6.13
CA ARG A 100 -38.68 -9.78 7.21
C ARG A 100 -38.64 -11.23 7.66
N PHE A 101 -38.49 -12.16 6.71
CA PHE A 101 -38.35 -13.58 7.02
C PHE A 101 -37.11 -13.86 7.89
N TYR A 102 -35.94 -13.33 7.50
CA TYR A 102 -34.71 -13.50 8.27
C TYR A 102 -34.77 -12.81 9.64
N LEU A 103 -35.39 -11.63 9.74
CA LEU A 103 -35.58 -10.93 11.02
C LEU A 103 -36.46 -11.73 12.00
N SER A 104 -37.47 -12.44 11.50
CA SER A 104 -38.34 -13.28 12.34
C SER A 104 -37.67 -14.56 12.85
N ARG A 105 -36.48 -14.91 12.35
CA ARG A 105 -35.80 -16.18 12.59
C ARG A 105 -34.33 -15.96 13.00
N PRO A 106 -34.08 -15.73 14.30
CA PRO A 106 -32.74 -15.46 14.81
C PRO A 106 -31.76 -16.63 14.65
N ASP A 107 -32.27 -17.86 14.59
CA ASP A 107 -31.51 -19.09 14.36
C ASP A 107 -30.76 -19.09 13.02
N ILE A 108 -31.42 -18.67 11.95
CA ILE A 108 -30.81 -18.60 10.62
C ILE A 108 -30.10 -17.26 10.37
N SER A 109 -30.68 -16.14 10.83
CA SER A 109 -30.13 -14.81 10.54
C SER A 109 -28.82 -14.55 11.28
N LYS A 110 -28.66 -15.08 12.51
CA LYS A 110 -27.39 -14.96 13.24
C LYS A 110 -26.21 -15.47 12.42
N SER A 111 -26.34 -16.67 11.85
CA SER A 111 -25.26 -17.26 11.06
C SER A 111 -24.90 -16.44 9.81
N MET A 112 -25.90 -15.82 9.17
CA MET A 112 -25.72 -14.94 8.02
C MET A 112 -24.99 -13.65 8.43
N PHE A 113 -25.44 -12.99 9.49
CA PHE A 113 -24.81 -11.76 9.99
C PHE A 113 -23.40 -11.99 10.53
N ASP A 114 -23.15 -13.11 11.23
CA ASP A 114 -21.82 -13.50 11.70
C ASP A 114 -20.85 -13.68 10.51
N SER A 115 -21.34 -14.23 9.39
CA SER A 115 -20.57 -14.40 8.16
C SER A 115 -20.24 -13.05 7.50
N ILE A 116 -21.21 -12.13 7.43
CA ILE A 116 -21.01 -10.76 6.95
C ILE A 116 -19.99 -10.03 7.83
N TYR A 117 -20.12 -10.12 9.15
CA TYR A 117 -19.23 -9.49 10.11
C TYR A 117 -17.79 -10.02 9.99
N THR A 118 -17.63 -11.34 9.88
CA THR A 118 -16.33 -11.98 9.69
C THR A 118 -15.68 -11.52 8.38
N ARG A 119 -16.46 -11.43 7.30
CA ARG A 119 -15.99 -10.88 6.02
C ARG A 119 -15.54 -9.42 6.15
N ALA A 120 -16.31 -8.59 6.88
CA ALA A 120 -15.97 -7.19 7.11
C ALA A 120 -14.65 -7.02 7.88
N ASN A 121 -14.46 -7.82 8.94
CA ASN A 121 -13.23 -7.80 9.73
C ASN A 121 -12.02 -8.23 8.90
N ARG A 122 -12.15 -9.33 8.15
CA ARG A 122 -11.08 -9.79 7.26
C ARG A 122 -10.66 -8.71 6.27
N LYS A 123 -11.63 -8.02 5.65
CA LYS A 123 -11.35 -6.90 4.73
C LYS A 123 -10.64 -5.75 5.41
N ARG A 124 -11.04 -5.38 6.64
CA ARG A 124 -10.37 -4.35 7.42
C ARG A 124 -8.92 -4.73 7.75
N ASP A 125 -8.69 -5.98 8.14
CA ASP A 125 -7.36 -6.46 8.51
C ASP A 125 -6.43 -6.52 7.29
N GLU A 126 -6.95 -6.95 6.13
CA GLU A 126 -6.25 -6.88 4.84
C GLU A 126 -5.81 -5.44 4.53
N GLU A 127 -6.74 -4.47 4.58
CA GLU A 127 -6.44 -3.04 4.33
C GLU A 127 -5.39 -2.48 5.31
N LEU A 128 -5.45 -2.88 6.59
CA LEU A 128 -4.48 -2.44 7.60
C LEU A 128 -3.08 -3.01 7.33
N GLN A 129 -2.98 -4.29 6.98
CA GLN A 129 -1.71 -4.92 6.64
C GLN A 129 -1.10 -4.30 5.38
N GLU A 130 -1.91 -3.99 4.36
CA GLU A 130 -1.46 -3.31 3.16
C GLU A 130 -0.88 -1.94 3.48
N ARG A 131 -1.58 -1.12 4.26
CA ARG A 131 -1.07 0.19 4.72
C ARG A 131 0.25 0.07 5.46
N GLN A 132 0.40 -0.92 6.35
CA GLN A 132 1.65 -1.17 7.07
C GLN A 132 2.79 -1.55 6.12
N ARG A 133 2.54 -2.44 5.15
CA ARG A 133 3.54 -2.83 4.14
C ARG A 133 3.97 -1.64 3.28
N GLU A 134 3.04 -0.77 2.90
CA GLU A 134 3.36 0.44 2.15
C GLU A 134 4.20 1.42 2.96
N GLN A 135 3.89 1.61 4.25
CA GLN A 135 4.69 2.44 5.15
C GLN A 135 6.10 1.88 5.29
N GLN A 136 6.25 0.58 5.55
CA GLN A 136 7.57 -0.07 5.64
C GLN A 136 8.39 0.09 4.35
N LYS A 137 7.76 0.00 3.17
CA LYS A 137 8.43 0.26 1.89
C LYS A 137 8.88 1.71 1.77
N LYS A 138 8.04 2.67 2.15
CA LYS A 138 8.38 4.10 2.14
C LYS A 138 9.54 4.40 3.08
N ASP A 139 9.52 3.85 4.29
CA ASP A 139 10.59 4.03 5.28
C ASP A 139 11.90 3.40 4.80
N SER A 140 11.83 2.20 4.21
CA SER A 140 13.00 1.53 3.62
C SER A 140 13.61 2.35 2.47
N LEU A 141 12.76 2.90 1.59
CA LEU A 141 13.20 3.77 0.49
C LEU A 141 13.80 5.07 1.02
N GLN A 142 13.22 5.65 2.07
CA GLN A 142 13.72 6.87 2.68
C GLN A 142 15.08 6.65 3.34
N ASN A 143 15.25 5.53 4.04
CA ASN A 143 16.53 5.12 4.61
C ASN A 143 17.61 4.90 3.54
N LEU A 144 17.25 4.31 2.39
CA LEU A 144 18.17 4.15 1.26
C LEU A 144 18.64 5.52 0.72
N LYS A 145 17.69 6.43 0.46
CA LYS A 145 18.00 7.80 0.01
C LYS A 145 18.86 8.57 1.02
N MET A 146 18.61 8.38 2.31
CA MET A 146 19.41 8.99 3.36
C MET A 146 20.85 8.47 3.33
N LYS A 147 21.05 7.15 3.19
CA LYS A 147 22.40 6.55 3.06
C LYS A 147 23.16 7.13 1.87
N ASP A 148 22.51 7.22 0.70
CA ASP A 148 23.12 7.79 -0.51
C ASP A 148 23.52 9.26 -0.31
N THR A 149 22.65 10.03 0.36
CA THR A 149 22.91 11.45 0.67
C THR A 149 24.06 11.61 1.66
N VAL A 150 24.11 10.80 2.71
CA VAL A 150 25.18 10.81 3.73
C VAL A 150 26.51 10.41 3.08
N TYR A 151 26.52 9.36 2.25
CA TYR A 151 27.72 8.95 1.53
C TYR A 151 28.23 10.05 0.61
N ALA A 152 27.36 10.64 -0.21
CA ALA A 152 27.71 11.76 -1.08
C ALA A 152 28.24 12.98 -0.31
N LYS A 153 27.65 13.30 0.85
CA LYS A 153 28.12 14.39 1.72
C LYS A 153 29.51 14.09 2.29
N SER A 154 29.73 12.89 2.80
CA SER A 154 31.03 12.48 3.35
C SER A 154 32.16 12.57 2.31
N TYR A 155 31.86 12.20 1.06
CA TYR A 155 32.81 12.32 -0.05
C TYR A 155 33.09 13.78 -0.41
N ARG A 156 32.07 14.66 -0.40
CA ARG A 156 32.30 16.10 -0.62
C ARG A 156 33.17 16.71 0.49
N ASP A 157 32.91 16.36 1.74
CA ASP A 157 33.64 16.87 2.90
C ASP A 157 35.11 16.42 2.87
N SER A 158 35.39 15.18 2.46
CA SER A 158 36.77 14.67 2.32
C SER A 158 37.54 15.42 1.23
N ILE A 159 36.91 15.67 0.07
CA ILE A 159 37.49 16.48 -1.00
C ILE A 159 37.75 17.93 -0.53
N ALA A 160 36.81 18.52 0.21
CA ALA A 160 36.97 19.88 0.74
C ALA A 160 38.14 19.97 1.74
N ASN A 161 38.27 18.99 2.63
CA ASN A 161 39.38 18.92 3.59
C ASN A 161 40.73 18.73 2.90
N LYS A 162 40.80 17.88 1.87
CA LYS A 162 42.01 17.74 1.05
C LYS A 162 42.41 19.05 0.37
N ARG A 163 41.44 19.75 -0.24
CA ARG A 163 41.69 21.08 -0.85
C ARG A 163 42.18 22.11 0.16
N LYS A 164 41.65 22.09 1.39
CA LYS A 164 42.13 22.96 2.49
C LYS A 164 43.56 22.60 2.88
N ALA A 165 43.88 21.31 3.04
CA ALA A 165 45.23 20.86 3.36
C ALA A 165 46.24 21.25 2.28
N ASP A 166 45.90 21.05 1.00
CA ASP A 166 46.72 21.46 -0.14
C ASP A 166 46.94 22.98 -0.16
N SER A 167 45.89 23.76 0.14
CA SER A 167 45.98 25.22 0.26
C SER A 167 46.90 25.66 1.38
N VAL A 168 46.85 25.02 2.55
CA VAL A 168 47.75 25.30 3.68
C VAL A 168 49.19 24.94 3.31
N ALA A 169 49.43 23.77 2.72
CA ALA A 169 50.74 23.35 2.27
C ALA A 169 51.35 24.32 1.24
N ASN A 170 50.53 24.82 0.30
CA ASN A 170 50.97 25.82 -0.66
C ASN A 170 51.28 27.17 -0.02
N LYS A 171 50.50 27.58 0.99
CA LYS A 171 50.77 28.80 1.76
C LYS A 171 52.09 28.68 2.54
N LEU A 172 52.30 27.57 3.24
CA LEU A 172 53.56 27.29 3.95
C LEU A 172 54.76 27.27 3.00
N ARG A 173 54.60 26.67 1.81
CA ARG A 173 55.63 26.73 0.74
C ARG A 173 55.89 28.18 0.30
N ALA A 174 54.86 28.98 0.06
CA ALA A 174 55.01 30.38 -0.31
C ALA A 174 55.73 31.21 0.79
N ASP A 175 55.33 31.03 2.05
CA ASP A 175 55.93 31.73 3.19
C ASP A 175 57.41 31.32 3.39
N SER A 176 57.72 30.03 3.23
CA SER A 176 59.10 29.54 3.32
C SER A 176 59.98 30.02 2.15
N ILE A 177 59.43 30.09 0.93
CA ILE A 177 60.11 30.71 -0.23
C ILE A 177 60.36 32.20 0.05
N ALA A 178 59.36 32.94 0.53
CA ALA A 178 59.49 34.36 0.87
C ALA A 178 60.55 34.60 1.95
N LYS A 179 60.69 33.70 2.92
CA LYS A 179 61.73 33.78 3.97
C LYS A 179 63.14 33.47 3.46
N LYS A 180 63.27 32.65 2.41
CA LYS A 180 64.56 32.25 1.80
C LYS A 180 65.07 33.29 0.79
N ILE A 181 64.17 34.07 0.20
CA ILE A 181 64.48 35.21 -0.64
C ILE A 181 64.81 36.40 0.28
N LYS A 182 66.10 36.72 0.48
CA LYS A 182 66.46 38.04 1.05
C LYS A 182 65.88 39.13 0.14
N PRO A 183 65.32 40.24 0.67
CA PRO A 183 64.83 41.31 -0.18
C PRO A 183 65.99 41.82 -1.03
N ALA A 184 65.98 41.53 -2.32
CA ALA A 184 66.91 42.11 -3.26
C ALA A 184 66.55 43.59 -3.40
N ASN A 185 67.31 44.42 -2.68
CA ASN A 185 67.42 45.88 -2.81
C ASN A 185 66.11 46.69 -2.59
N PRO A 186 65.98 47.52 -1.53
CA PRO A 186 64.76 48.30 -1.25
C PRO A 186 64.44 49.44 -2.24
N LYS A 187 65.07 49.50 -3.42
CA LYS A 187 64.86 50.55 -4.41
C LYS A 187 64.44 49.98 -5.76
N MET A 188 63.31 49.29 -5.79
CA MET A 188 62.53 49.20 -7.01
C MET A 188 61.12 49.68 -6.68
N LYS A 189 60.90 50.99 -6.81
CA LYS A 189 59.54 51.55 -6.80
C LYS A 189 58.85 50.98 -8.03
N LEU A 190 58.10 49.90 -7.83
CA LEU A 190 57.25 49.34 -8.86
C LEU A 190 56.14 50.36 -9.09
N ASP A 191 56.25 51.13 -10.17
CA ASP A 191 55.27 52.15 -10.51
C ASP A 191 53.89 51.50 -10.59
N SER A 192 52.94 52.06 -9.86
CA SER A 192 51.54 51.64 -9.84
C SER A 192 50.93 51.56 -11.26
N ALA A 193 51.41 52.38 -12.20
CA ALA A 193 51.02 52.33 -13.61
C ALA A 193 51.54 51.06 -14.32
N ASP A 194 52.78 50.66 -14.06
CA ASP A 194 53.37 49.44 -14.63
C ASP A 194 52.72 48.18 -14.07
N LEU A 195 52.37 48.18 -12.78
CA LEU A 195 51.64 47.06 -12.19
C LEU A 195 50.23 46.92 -12.79
N LYS A 196 49.57 48.05 -13.08
CA LYS A 196 48.27 48.07 -13.76
C LYS A 196 48.39 47.58 -15.21
N ARG A 197 49.37 48.07 -15.98
CA ARG A 197 49.66 47.58 -17.35
C ARG A 197 49.95 46.09 -17.41
N ARG A 198 50.72 45.57 -16.45
CA ARG A 198 51.02 44.13 -16.37
C ARG A 198 49.77 43.30 -16.07
N LYS A 199 48.93 43.73 -15.13
CA LYS A 199 47.65 43.06 -14.83
C LYS A 199 46.71 43.07 -16.05
N ASP A 200 46.61 44.21 -16.73
CA ASP A 200 45.75 44.35 -17.90
C ASP A 200 46.25 43.49 -19.08
N SER A 201 47.57 43.40 -19.30
CA SER A 201 48.16 42.51 -20.29
C SER A 201 47.85 41.04 -20.02
N VAL A 202 47.94 40.59 -18.77
CA VAL A 202 47.63 39.21 -18.38
C VAL A 202 46.13 38.92 -18.55
N LEU A 203 45.26 39.84 -18.13
CA LEU A 203 43.81 39.73 -18.32
C LEU A 203 43.43 39.64 -19.80
N ASN A 204 44.08 40.42 -20.67
CA ASN A 204 43.80 40.37 -22.10
C ASN A 204 44.27 39.05 -22.73
N ARG A 205 45.43 38.52 -22.30
CA ARG A 205 45.90 37.18 -22.75
C ARG A 205 44.94 36.07 -22.32
N LEU A 206 44.43 36.13 -21.08
CA LEU A 206 43.45 35.15 -20.58
C LEU A 206 42.12 35.24 -21.33
N ARG A 207 41.65 36.46 -21.63
CA ARG A 207 40.44 36.69 -22.43
C ARG A 207 40.58 36.15 -23.86
N ASN A 208 41.72 36.36 -24.50
CA ASN A 208 41.99 35.86 -25.85
C ASN A 208 42.10 34.32 -25.85
N ARG A 209 42.76 33.73 -24.85
CA ARG A 209 42.87 32.27 -24.72
C ARG A 209 41.51 31.59 -24.45
N ALA A 210 40.61 32.24 -23.72
CA ALA A 210 39.24 31.78 -23.52
C ALA A 210 38.36 31.92 -24.78
N ARG A 211 38.62 32.91 -25.64
CA ARG A 211 38.01 33.01 -26.98
C ARG A 211 38.47 31.89 -27.90
N ASP A 212 39.77 31.61 -27.95
CA ASP A 212 40.33 30.54 -28.78
C ASP A 212 39.81 29.15 -28.38
N GLN A 213 39.54 28.92 -27.09
CA GLN A 213 38.89 27.68 -26.62
C GLN A 213 37.41 27.58 -26.99
N ARG A 214 36.70 28.69 -27.23
CA ARG A 214 35.31 28.70 -27.74
C ARG A 214 35.20 28.53 -29.25
N LEU A 215 36.28 28.70 -30.00
CA LEU A 215 36.28 28.63 -31.48
C LEU A 215 36.78 27.28 -32.02
N LYS A 216 37.10 26.31 -31.16
CA LYS A 216 37.39 24.95 -31.60
C LYS A 216 36.05 24.23 -31.87
N PRO A 217 35.75 23.81 -33.11
CA PRO A 217 34.57 23.01 -33.38
C PRO A 217 34.68 21.69 -32.59
N VAL A 218 33.60 21.34 -31.91
CA VAL A 218 33.45 20.04 -31.27
C VAL A 218 33.40 18.99 -32.39
N PRO A 219 34.21 17.92 -32.34
CA PRO A 219 34.15 16.85 -33.32
C PRO A 219 32.81 16.11 -33.27
#